data_AF-A0A413N1P8-F1
#
_entry.id   AF-A0A413N1P8-F1
#
_cell.length_a   1.000
_cell.length_b   1.000
_cell.length_c   1.000
_cell.angle_alpha   90.00
_cell.angle_beta   90.00
_cell.angle_gamma   90.00
#
_symmetry.space_group_name_H-M   'P 1'
#
loop_
_entity.id
_entity.type
_entity.pdbx_description
1 polymer ?
#
loop_
_entity_poly.entity_id
_entity_poly.type
_entity_poly.pdbx_seq_one_letter_code
_entity_poly.pdbx_strand_id
1 'polypeptide(L)' 'MNIINLGILAHIDAGKTSVTENLLFASGATEKCGRVDNGDTITDSMDIEKRRGITVRASTTSIIW' A
#
# COMPACT_ATOMS: atom_id res chain seq x y z
N MET A 1 20.19 14.87 3.89
CA MET A 1 19.17 13.84 3.56
C MET A 1 17.92 14.59 3.14
N ASN A 2 17.44 14.36 1.92
CA ASN A 2 16.20 15.00 1.45
C ASN A 2 15.03 14.07 1.80
N ILE A 3 13.98 14.59 2.44
CA ILE A 3 12.81 13.81 2.85
C ILE A 3 11.60 14.34 2.08
N ILE A 4 10.85 13.43 1.45
CA ILE A 4 9.61 13.74 0.75
C ILE A 4 8.48 12.98 1.44
N ASN A 5 7.44 13.70 1.84
CA ASN A 5 6.21 13.10 2.34
C ASN A 5 5.19 13.08 1.20
N LEU A 6 4.73 11.90 0.81
CA LEU A 6 3.79 11.71 -0.30
C LEU A 6 2.45 11.13 0.23
N GLY A 7 1.34 11.74 -0.18
CA GLY A 7 0.00 11.17 0.00
C GLY A 7 -0.50 10.54 -1.29
N ILE A 8 -0.94 9.28 -1.25
CA ILE A 8 -1.53 8.58 -2.40
C ILE A 8 -3.05 8.55 -2.22
N LEU A 9 -3.75 9.37 -3.00
CA LEU A 9 -5.21 9.46 -3.01
C LEU A 9 -5.72 9.16 -4.41
N ALA A 10 -6.75 8.32 -4.50
CA ALA A 10 -7.42 8.01 -5.76
C ALA A 10 -8.88 7.63 -5.51
N HIS A 11 -9.69 7.59 -6.57
CA HIS A 11 -11.05 7.07 -6.51
C HIS A 11 -11.06 5.58 -6.07
N ILE A 12 -12.25 5.06 -5.70
CA ILE A 12 -12.37 3.64 -5.39
C ILE A 12 -11.93 2.81 -6.59
N ASP A 13 -11.20 1.72 -6.32
CA ASP A 13 -10.62 0.81 -7.32
C ASP A 13 -9.64 1.40 -8.35
N ALA A 14 -9.16 2.64 -8.14
CA ALA A 14 -8.15 3.26 -8.99
C ALA A 14 -6.69 2.83 -8.70
N GLY A 15 -6.49 1.84 -7.82
CA GLY A 15 -5.17 1.25 -7.58
C GLY A 15 -4.28 1.95 -6.54
N LYS A 16 -4.83 2.81 -5.67
CA LYS A 16 -4.06 3.50 -4.59
C LYS A 16 -3.22 2.54 -3.73
N THR A 17 -3.79 1.41 -3.31
CA THR A 17 -3.10 0.40 -2.52
C THR A 17 -2.02 -0.28 -3.34
N SER A 18 -2.36 -0.72 -4.56
CA SER A 18 -1.43 -1.39 -5.46
C SER A 18 -0.19 -0.54 -5.78
N VAL A 19 -0.36 0.77 -5.99
CA VAL A 19 0.79 1.69 -6.17
C VAL A 19 1.66 1.74 -4.93
N THR A 20 1.05 1.79 -3.74
CA THR A 20 1.78 1.82 -2.47
C THR A 20 2.59 0.55 -2.25
N GLU A 21 2.01 -0.62 -2.52
CA GLU A 21 2.70 -1.91 -2.41
C GLU A 21 3.84 -2.05 -3.46
N ASN A 22 3.65 -1.48 -4.66
CA ASN A 22 4.71 -1.44 -5.67
C ASN A 22 5.87 -0.55 -5.25
N LEU A 23 5.61 0.59 -4.60
CA LEU A 23 6.68 1.45 -4.06
C LEU A 23 7.50 0.71 -2.99
N LEU A 24 6.83 -0.01 -2.08
CA LEU A 24 7.49 -0.81 -1.06
C LEU A 24 8.36 -1.92 -1.65
N PHE A 25 7.84 -2.62 -2.66
CA PHE A 25 8.59 -3.68 -3.32
C PHE A 25 9.76 -3.12 -4.14
N ALA A 26 9.54 -2.06 -4.92
CA ALA A 26 10.55 -1.44 -5.76
C ALA A 26 11.71 -0.82 -4.97
N SER A 27 11.44 -0.32 -3.76
CA SER A 27 12.49 0.17 -2.84
C SER A 27 13.21 -0.96 -2.08
N GLY A 28 12.80 -2.22 -2.25
CA GLY A 28 13.31 -3.36 -1.48
C GLY A 28 12.86 -3.38 -0.01
N ALA A 29 11.84 -2.60 0.36
CA ALA A 29 11.30 -2.59 1.73
C ALA A 29 10.48 -3.85 2.05
N THR A 30 9.98 -4.54 1.02
CA THR A 30 9.31 -5.84 1.13
C THR A 30 9.91 -6.85 0.15
N GLU A 31 9.97 -8.12 0.56
CA GLU A 31 10.47 -9.22 -0.29
C GLU A 31 9.49 -9.61 -1.40
N LYS A 32 8.20 -9.28 -1.23
CA LYS A 32 7.12 -9.57 -2.17
C LYS A 32 6.25 -8.34 -2.34
N CYS A 33 5.73 -8.15 -3.55
CA CYS A 33 4.72 -7.14 -3.81
C CYS A 33 3.35 -7.67 -3.36
N GLY A 34 2.77 -7.03 -2.34
CA GLY A 34 1.41 -7.33 -1.89
C GLY A 34 0.37 -7.00 -2.96
N ARG A 35 -0.76 -7.70 -2.91
CA ARG A 35 -1.90 -7.56 -3.82
C ARG A 35 -3.21 -7.53 -3.03
N VAL A 36 -4.07 -6.58 -3.40
CA VAL A 36 -5.41 -6.43 -2.79
C VAL A 36 -6.22 -7.72 -2.97
N ASP A 37 -6.19 -8.32 -4.16
CA ASP A 37 -6.93 -9.55 -4.48
C ASP A 37 -6.50 -10.76 -3.62
N ASN A 38 -5.25 -10.77 -3.16
CA ASN A 38 -4.71 -11.83 -2.30
C ASN A 38 -4.93 -11.54 -0.81
N GLY A 39 -5.33 -10.32 -0.45
CA GLY A 39 -5.43 -9.86 0.94
C GLY A 39 -4.08 -9.85 1.68
N ASP A 40 -2.97 -9.77 0.96
CA ASP A 40 -1.59 -9.85 1.50
C ASP A 40 -0.84 -8.51 1.45
N THR A 41 -1.54 -7.41 1.16
CA THR A 41 -0.98 -6.06 1.22
C THR A 41 -0.54 -5.68 2.63
N ILE A 42 0.56 -4.95 2.74
CA ILE A 42 1.05 -4.41 4.02
C ILE A 42 0.12 -3.32 4.57
N THR A 43 -0.43 -2.50 3.68
CA THR A 43 -1.21 -1.30 4.06
C THR A 43 -2.63 -1.62 4.51
N ASP A 44 -3.31 -2.59 3.88
CA ASP A 44 -4.67 -3.03 4.23
C ASP A 44 -4.61 -4.25 5.18
N SER A 45 -4.35 -3.99 6.47
CA SER A 45 -4.11 -5.04 7.47
C SER A 45 -5.36 -5.56 8.18
N MET A 46 -6.48 -4.82 8.14
CA MET A 46 -7.70 -5.20 8.84
C MET A 46 -8.46 -6.33 8.11
N ASP A 47 -9.09 -7.23 8.85
CA ASP A 47 -9.89 -8.32 8.27
C ASP A 47 -11.00 -7.83 7.34
N ILE A 48 -11.59 -6.67 7.64
CA ILE A 48 -12.63 -6.09 6.78
C ILE A 48 -12.05 -5.61 5.45
N GLU A 49 -10.86 -5.00 5.47
CA GLU A 49 -10.18 -4.49 4.30
C GLU A 49 -9.83 -5.65 3.35
N LYS A 50 -9.21 -6.70 3.90
CA LYS A 50 -8.88 -7.93 3.16
C LYS A 50 -10.10 -8.64 2.59
N ARG A 51 -11.18 -8.78 3.36
CA ARG A 51 -12.41 -9.45 2.89
C ARG A 51 -13.17 -8.66 1.83
N ARG A 52 -13.06 -7.34 1.82
CA ARG A 52 -13.82 -6.46 0.92
C ARG A 52 -12.98 -5.90 -0.23
N GLY A 53 -11.66 -6.05 -0.20
CA GLY A 53 -10.77 -5.44 -1.17
C GLY A 53 -10.79 -3.91 -1.13
N ILE A 54 -10.95 -3.32 0.06
CA ILE A 54 -11.05 -1.86 0.25
C ILE A 54 -10.04 -1.36 1.27
N THR A 55 -9.65 -0.11 1.16
CA THR A 55 -8.92 0.61 2.21
C THR A 55 -9.92 1.38 3.08
N VAL A 56 -10.03 1.02 4.36
CA VAL A 56 -10.90 1.70 5.33
C VAL A 56 -10.11 2.76 6.09
N ARG A 57 -8.84 2.50 6.35
CA ARG A 57 -7.98 3.37 7.14
C ARG A 57 -6.75 3.82 6.34
N ALA A 58 -6.39 5.09 6.48
CA ALA A 58 -5.10 5.55 5.98
C ALA A 58 -3.95 4.87 6.75
N SER A 59 -2.95 4.38 6.01
CA SER A 59 -1.74 3.79 6.53
C SER A 59 -0.52 4.60 6.09
N THR A 60 0.58 4.52 6.84
CA THR A 60 1.82 5.23 6.56
C THR A 60 2.97 4.24 6.51
N THR A 61 3.83 4.40 5.52
CA THR A 61 5.06 3.63 5.37
C THR A 61 6.20 4.53 4.94
N SER A 62 7.43 4.10 5.21
CA SER A 62 8.64 4.83 4.87
C SER A 62 9.57 3.93 4.08
N ILE A 63 10.14 4.48 3.01
CA ILE A 63 11.08 3.78 2.14
C ILE A 63 12.33 4.63 1.95
N ILE A 64 13.47 3.96 1.75
CA ILE A 64 14.72 4.59 1.34
C ILE A 64 14.87 4.33 -0.15
N TRP A 65 15.21 5.40 -0.89
CA TRP A 65 15.41 5.35 -2.33
C TRP A 65 16.85 5.72 -2.68
#